data_AF-A0A251RRY1-F1
#
_entry.id   AF-A0A251RRY1-F1
#
_cell.length_a   1.000
_cell.length_b   1.000
_cell.length_c   1.000
_cell.angle_alpha   90.00
_cell.angle_beta   90.00
_cell.angle_gamma   90.00
#
_symmetry.space_group_name_H-M   'P 1'
#
loop_
_entity.id
_entity.type
_entity.pdbx_description
1 polymer ?
#
loop_
_entity_poly.entity_id
_entity_poly.type
_entity_poly.pdbx_seq_one_letter_code
_entity_poly.pdbx_strand_id
1 'polypeptide(L)'
;MQIARNCRGLPLAVVVIAGVLAKEPVIKEAWERISQSGSSLIFKGHMETLALSLNHLPSHLRNCFLYLGGFPEDYRFHVARLIWLWIAEGFIQEFENQSLEETAKDYLMELVDRNLVVVHDRKFNRAIKTFSSMMF
;
A
#
# COMPACT_ATOMS: atom_id res chain seq x y z
N MET A 1 -3.32 0.54 26.91
CA MET A 1 -3.84 0.00 25.62
C MET A 1 -2.84 0.28 24.49
N GLN A 2 -1.66 -0.34 24.53
CA GLN A 2 -0.63 -0.13 23.50
C GLN A 2 -0.78 -1.12 22.34
N ILE A 3 -1.13 -2.38 22.65
CA ILE A 3 -1.36 -3.45 21.67
C ILE A 3 -2.51 -3.10 20.69
N ALA A 4 -3.63 -2.59 21.20
CA ALA A 4 -4.75 -2.17 20.34
C ALA A 4 -4.38 -1.00 19.41
N ARG A 5 -3.49 -0.10 19.85
CA ARG A 5 -2.97 0.99 19.00
C ARG A 5 -2.07 0.44 17.89
N ASN A 6 -1.27 -0.59 18.18
CA ASN A 6 -0.44 -1.25 17.17
C ASN A 6 -1.29 -1.86 16.05
N CYS A 7 -2.52 -2.32 16.34
CA CYS A 7 -3.41 -2.87 15.32
C CYS A 7 -3.89 -1.86 14.26
N ARG A 8 -3.81 -0.54 14.54
CA ARG A 8 -4.20 0.55 13.62
C ARG A 8 -5.56 0.37 12.91
N GLY A 9 -6.51 -0.34 13.54
CA GLY A 9 -7.83 -0.62 12.97
C GLY A 9 -7.87 -1.70 11.88
N LEU A 10 -6.75 -2.37 11.60
CA LEU A 10 -6.65 -3.40 10.58
C LEU A 10 -7.11 -4.76 11.14
N PRO A 11 -8.14 -5.41 10.57
CA PRO A 11 -8.62 -6.71 11.06
C PRO A 11 -7.52 -7.79 11.07
N LEU A 12 -6.65 -7.79 10.06
CA LEU A 12 -5.54 -8.74 9.97
C LEU A 12 -4.52 -8.55 11.10
N ALA A 13 -4.23 -7.30 11.48
CA ALA A 13 -3.33 -6.99 12.57
C ALA A 13 -3.88 -7.53 13.92
N VAL A 14 -5.20 -7.43 14.11
CA VAL A 14 -5.87 -8.00 15.29
C VAL A 14 -5.73 -9.52 15.33
N VAL A 15 -5.95 -10.20 14.20
CA VAL A 15 -5.84 -11.67 14.13
C VAL A 15 -4.42 -12.15 14.39
N VAL A 16 -3.41 -11.51 13.80
CA VAL A 16 -1.99 -11.86 14.01
C VAL A 16 -1.59 -11.69 15.47
N ILE A 17 -1.93 -10.54 16.07
CA ILE A 17 -1.62 -10.27 17.48
C ILE A 17 -2.38 -11.24 18.40
N ALA A 18 -3.66 -11.48 18.16
CA ALA A 18 -4.46 -12.41 18.95
C ALA A 18 -3.92 -13.84 18.88
N GLY A 19 -3.48 -14.29 17.70
CA GLY A 19 -2.87 -15.61 17.51
C GLY A 19 -1.53 -15.78 18.23
N VAL A 20 -0.75 -14.72 18.38
CA VAL A 20 0.49 -14.71 19.19
C VAL A 20 0.14 -14.72 20.67
N LEU A 21 -0.79 -13.85 21.11
CA LEU A 21 -1.24 -13.78 22.50
C LEU A 21 -1.83 -15.12 22.99
N ALA A 22 -2.54 -15.84 22.13
CA ALA A 22 -3.13 -17.14 22.47
C ALA A 22 -2.08 -18.24 22.79
N LYS A 23 -0.82 -18.05 22.38
CA LYS A 23 0.27 -19.01 22.59
C LYS A 23 1.18 -18.65 23.77
N GLU A 24 1.02 -17.46 24.33
CA GLU A 24 1.87 -16.93 25.38
C GLU A 24 1.14 -16.91 26.72
N PRO A 25 1.83 -17.15 27.85
CA PRO A 25 1.22 -17.12 29.16
C PRO A 25 0.76 -15.69 29.49
N VAL A 26 -0.33 -15.57 30.27
CA VAL A 26 -0.92 -14.29 30.66
C VAL A 26 -0.07 -13.62 31.76
N ILE A 27 1.12 -13.18 31.37
CA ILE A 27 2.12 -12.57 32.25
C ILE A 27 2.50 -11.21 31.68
N LYS A 28 2.56 -10.20 32.55
CA LYS A 28 2.76 -8.79 32.17
C LYS A 28 4.02 -8.58 31.32
N GLU A 29 5.15 -9.21 31.66
CA GLU A 29 6.40 -9.04 30.90
C GLU A 29 6.29 -9.59 29.47
N ALA A 30 5.60 -10.72 29.28
CA ALA A 30 5.39 -11.31 27.95
C ALA A 30 4.53 -10.39 27.07
N TRP A 31 3.49 -9.79 27.66
CA TRP A 31 2.58 -8.87 26.96
C TRP A 31 3.23 -7.53 26.65
N GLU A 32 4.11 -7.02 27.51
CA GLU A 32 4.93 -5.83 27.25
C GLU A 32 5.92 -6.08 26.11
N ARG A 33 6.56 -7.25 26.07
CA ARG A 33 7.40 -7.68 24.94
C ARG A 33 6.64 -7.71 23.62
N ILE A 34 5.46 -8.32 23.61
CA ILE A 34 4.59 -8.39 22.41
C ILE A 34 4.12 -6.99 22.02
N SER A 35 3.86 -6.11 22.98
CA SER A 35 3.53 -4.71 22.70
C SER A 35 4.69 -3.96 22.04
N GLN A 36 5.93 -4.28 22.38
CA GLN A 36 7.12 -3.67 21.77
C GLN A 36 7.40 -4.26 20.39
N SER A 37 7.20 -5.57 20.21
CA SER A 37 7.39 -6.26 18.92
C SER A 37 6.18 -6.22 18.00
N GLY A 38 5.03 -5.71 18.46
CA GLY A 38 3.76 -5.77 17.74
C GLY A 38 3.82 -5.15 16.34
N SER A 39 4.53 -4.01 16.20
CA SER A 39 4.78 -3.38 14.91
C SER A 39 5.49 -4.31 13.93
N SER A 40 6.52 -5.04 14.38
CA SER A 40 7.28 -5.99 13.54
C SER A 40 6.44 -7.21 13.11
N LEU A 41 5.58 -7.73 13.98
CA LEU A 41 4.70 -8.87 13.66
C LEU A 41 3.62 -8.50 12.66
N ILE A 42 3.01 -7.33 12.86
CA ILE A 42 2.02 -6.76 11.94
C ILE A 42 2.69 -6.44 10.59
N PHE A 43 3.89 -5.87 10.61
CA PHE A 43 4.68 -5.60 9.42
C PHE A 43 4.97 -6.89 8.64
N LYS A 44 5.36 -7.98 9.30
CA LYS A 44 5.61 -9.26 8.64
C LYS A 44 4.35 -9.83 7.97
N GLY A 45 3.20 -9.82 8.65
CA GLY A 45 1.93 -10.29 8.08
C GLY A 45 1.43 -9.43 6.91
N HIS A 46 1.62 -8.11 6.99
CA HIS A 46 1.32 -7.20 5.87
C HIS A 46 2.28 -7.43 4.70
N MET A 47 3.58 -7.61 4.96
CA MET A 47 4.56 -7.89 3.91
C MET A 47 4.30 -9.21 3.19
N GLU A 48 3.88 -10.26 3.90
CA GLU A 48 3.51 -11.53 3.27
C GLU A 48 2.27 -11.37 2.39
N THR A 49 1.27 -10.62 2.85
CA THR A 49 0.05 -10.33 2.07
C THR A 49 0.35 -9.45 0.85
N LEU A 50 1.16 -8.41 1.03
CA LEU A 50 1.58 -7.50 -0.03
C LEU A 50 2.47 -8.23 -1.05
N ALA A 51 3.37 -9.11 -0.61
CA ALA A 51 4.20 -9.93 -1.47
C ALA A 51 3.36 -10.84 -2.38
N LEU A 52 2.27 -11.41 -1.87
CA LEU A 52 1.33 -12.18 -2.69
C LEU A 52 0.63 -11.29 -3.73
N SER A 53 0.16 -10.11 -3.34
CA SER A 53 -0.43 -9.14 -4.28
C SER A 53 0.57 -8.66 -5.34
N LEU A 54 1.83 -8.49 -4.96
CA LEU A 54 2.94 -8.12 -5.84
C LEU A 54 3.32 -9.24 -6.83
N ASN A 55 3.29 -10.50 -6.41
CA ASN A 55 3.59 -11.65 -7.28
C ASN A 55 2.55 -11.84 -8.39
N HIS A 56 1.32 -11.39 -8.16
CA HIS A 56 0.23 -11.42 -9.14
C HIS A 56 0.02 -10.08 -9.85
N LEU A 57 0.93 -9.11 -9.64
CA LEU A 57 0.86 -7.83 -10.29
C LEU A 57 1.37 -7.95 -11.73
N PRO A 58 0.61 -7.52 -12.75
CA PRO A 58 1.08 -7.47 -14.12
C PRO A 58 2.41 -6.73 -14.23
N SER A 59 3.28 -7.19 -15.14
CA SER A 59 4.63 -6.64 -15.31
C SER A 59 4.62 -5.14 -15.61
N HIS A 60 3.62 -4.66 -16.35
CA HIS A 60 3.46 -3.25 -16.70
C HIS A 60 3.18 -2.34 -15.50
N LEU A 61 2.52 -2.84 -14.46
CA LEU A 61 2.23 -2.07 -13.24
C LEU A 61 3.37 -2.12 -12.22
N ARG A 62 4.27 -3.09 -12.34
CA ARG A 62 5.28 -3.38 -11.31
C ARG A 62 6.20 -2.19 -11.03
N ASN A 63 6.75 -1.58 -12.07
CA ASN A 63 7.65 -0.44 -11.92
C ASN A 63 6.92 0.80 -11.38
N CYS A 64 5.70 1.06 -11.89
CA CYS A 64 4.85 2.15 -11.41
C CYS A 64 4.55 2.02 -9.91
N PHE A 65 4.19 0.82 -9.45
CA PHE A 65 3.90 0.56 -8.05
C PHE A 65 5.16 0.67 -7.18
N LEU A 66 6.27 0.00 -7.56
CA LEU A 66 7.53 0.04 -6.81
C LEU A 66 8.08 1.46 -6.64
N TYR A 67 7.90 2.33 -7.64
CA TYR A 67 8.28 3.74 -7.55
C TYR A 67 7.63 4.44 -6.35
N LEU A 68 6.39 4.09 -6.01
CA LEU A 68 5.68 4.66 -4.86
C LEU A 68 6.32 4.27 -3.53
N GLY A 69 6.96 3.10 -3.46
CA GLY A 69 7.61 2.60 -2.26
C GLY A 69 8.88 3.36 -1.86
N GLY A 70 9.38 4.24 -2.72
CA GLY A 70 10.50 5.14 -2.41
C GLY A 70 10.11 6.36 -1.55
N PHE A 71 8.82 6.57 -1.31
CA PHE A 71 8.30 7.70 -0.55
C PHE A 71 7.90 7.30 0.88
N PRO A 72 7.88 8.25 1.83
CA PRO A 72 7.43 7.98 3.20
C PRO A 72 6.00 7.42 3.27
N GLU A 73 5.72 6.65 4.32
CA GLU A 73 4.38 6.26 4.75
C GLU A 73 3.46 7.51 4.80
N ASP A 74 2.22 7.35 4.33
CA ASP A 74 1.21 8.41 4.18
C ASP A 74 1.53 9.55 3.17
N TYR A 75 2.59 9.44 2.36
CA TYR A 75 2.87 10.47 1.35
C TYR A 75 1.71 10.62 0.36
N ARG A 76 1.21 11.86 0.22
CA ARG A 76 0.12 12.21 -0.69
C ARG A 76 0.66 12.56 -2.06
N PHE A 77 0.48 11.64 -3.00
CA PHE A 77 0.82 11.86 -4.40
C PHE A 77 -0.21 12.74 -5.10
N HIS A 78 0.26 13.77 -5.82
CA HIS A 78 -0.56 14.46 -6.80
C HIS A 78 -0.52 13.71 -8.13
N VAL A 79 -1.68 13.24 -8.60
CA VAL A 79 -1.80 12.36 -9.78
C VAL A 79 -1.16 12.98 -11.02
N ALA A 80 -1.42 14.26 -11.28
CA ALA A 80 -0.86 14.94 -12.45
C ALA A 80 0.67 14.87 -12.45
N ARG A 81 1.31 15.18 -11.31
CA ARG A 81 2.77 15.13 -11.18
C ARG A 81 3.31 13.71 -11.33
N LEU A 82 2.63 12.73 -10.73
CA LEU A 82 3.08 11.34 -10.78
C LEU A 82 3.03 10.76 -12.18
N ILE A 83 1.99 11.06 -12.97
CA ILE A 83 1.88 10.63 -14.36
C ILE A 83 3.11 11.09 -15.16
N TRP A 84 3.49 12.36 -15.04
CA TRP A 84 4.69 12.89 -15.70
C TRP A 84 5.97 12.17 -15.26
N LEU A 85 6.08 11.80 -13.98
CA LEU A 85 7.23 11.05 -13.47
C LEU A 85 7.28 9.65 -14.07
N TRP A 86 6.17 8.90 -14.08
CA TRP A 86 6.13 7.56 -14.68
C TRP A 86 6.44 7.58 -16.18
N ILE A 87 5.98 8.59 -16.90
CA ILE A 87 6.31 8.79 -18.31
C ILE A 87 7.81 9.08 -18.48
N ALA A 88 8.37 9.99 -17.68
CA ALA A 88 9.79 10.36 -17.76
C ALA A 88 10.74 9.20 -17.41
N GLU A 89 10.33 8.32 -16.50
CA GLU A 89 11.06 7.10 -16.14
C GLU A 89 10.88 5.97 -17.17
N GLY A 90 10.02 6.15 -18.18
CA GLY A 90 9.77 5.15 -19.22
C GLY A 90 8.97 3.94 -18.73
N PHE A 91 8.18 4.09 -17.66
CA PHE A 91 7.37 2.98 -17.12
C PHE A 91 6.10 2.73 -17.92
N ILE A 92 5.67 3.70 -18.72
CA ILE A 92 4.42 3.65 -19.47
C ILE A 92 4.69 3.11 -20.87
N GLN A 93 3.94 2.07 -21.25
CA GLN A 93 4.01 1.51 -22.60
C GLN A 93 3.29 2.41 -23.61
N GLU A 94 3.85 2.51 -24.81
CA GLU A 94 3.24 3.25 -25.91
C GLU A 94 2.32 2.33 -26.71
N PHE A 95 1.11 2.81 -27.01
CA PHE A 95 0.12 2.12 -27.83
C PHE A 95 -0.32 3.02 -28.98
N GLU A 96 -0.48 2.47 -30.18
CA GLU A 96 -0.75 3.26 -31.41
C GLU A 96 -2.01 4.15 -31.32
N ASN A 97 -2.98 3.79 -30.48
CA ASN A 97 -4.27 4.48 -30.37
C ASN A 97 -4.49 5.15 -29.00
N GLN A 98 -3.46 5.30 -28.17
CA GLN A 98 -3.61 5.85 -26.82
C GLN A 98 -2.41 6.71 -26.44
N SER A 99 -2.68 7.87 -25.82
CA SER A 99 -1.60 8.71 -25.31
C SER A 99 -0.95 8.09 -24.06
N LEU A 100 0.34 8.36 -23.84
CA LEU A 100 1.05 7.93 -22.62
C LEU A 100 0.35 8.42 -21.35
N GLU A 101 -0.25 9.61 -21.37
CA GLU A 101 -1.00 10.12 -20.22
C GLU A 101 -2.27 9.32 -19.94
N GLU A 102 -2.97 8.83 -20.96
CA GLU A 102 -4.14 7.98 -20.80
C GLU A 102 -3.74 6.60 -20.30
N THR A 103 -2.71 5.98 -20.89
CA THR A 103 -2.18 4.70 -20.42
C THR A 103 -1.71 4.78 -18.97
N ALA A 104 -1.05 5.87 -18.56
CA ALA A 104 -0.64 6.08 -17.17
C ALA A 104 -1.83 6.21 -16.20
N LYS A 105 -2.93 6.85 -16.64
CA LYS A 105 -4.17 6.94 -15.84
C LYS A 105 -4.82 5.57 -15.70
N ASP A 106 -4.81 4.76 -16.76
CA ASP A 106 -5.34 3.40 -16.73
C ASP A 106 -4.52 2.53 -15.77
N TYR A 107 -3.19 2.65 -15.78
CA TYR A 107 -2.34 1.95 -14.81
C TYR A 107 -2.66 2.35 -13.37
N LEU A 108 -2.88 3.64 -13.12
CA LEU A 108 -3.31 4.10 -11.80
C LEU A 108 -4.68 3.53 -11.40
N MET A 109 -5.63 3.47 -12.34
CA MET A 109 -6.95 2.87 -12.10
C MET A 109 -6.84 1.38 -11.79
N GLU A 110 -6.01 0.62 -12.50
CA GLU A 110 -5.76 -0.79 -12.18
C GLU A 110 -5.16 -0.96 -10.78
N LEU A 111 -4.27 -0.07 -10.34
CA LEU A 111 -3.74 -0.09 -8.98
C LEU A 111 -4.82 0.21 -7.93
N VAL A 112 -5.77 1.10 -8.24
CA VAL A 112 -6.94 1.38 -7.39
C VAL A 112 -7.84 0.15 -7.30
N ASP A 113 -8.18 -0.47 -8.43
CA ASP A 113 -9.07 -1.64 -8.50
C ASP A 113 -8.48 -2.86 -7.77
N ARG A 114 -7.14 -2.94 -7.72
CA ARG A 114 -6.40 -3.95 -6.96
C ARG A 114 -6.22 -3.59 -5.47
N ASN A 115 -6.78 -2.47 -5.02
CA ASN A 115 -6.63 -1.94 -3.66
C ASN A 115 -5.15 -1.76 -3.24
N LEU A 116 -4.29 -1.36 -4.17
CA LEU A 116 -2.86 -1.11 -3.88
C LEU A 116 -2.58 0.36 -3.53
N VAL A 117 -3.56 1.24 -3.78
CA VAL A 117 -3.50 2.66 -3.46
C VAL A 117 -4.82 3.12 -2.84
N VAL A 118 -4.75 4.15 -1.99
CA VAL A 118 -5.91 4.75 -1.32
C VAL A 118 -6.15 6.14 -1.87
N VAL A 119 -7.33 6.37 -2.46
CA VAL A 119 -7.72 7.66 -3.00
C VAL A 119 -8.20 8.59 -1.88
N HIS A 120 -7.65 9.81 -1.82
CA HIS A 120 -8.02 10.81 -0.81
C HIS A 120 -8.94 11.88 -1.39
N ASP A 121 -8.56 12.49 -2.50
CA ASP A 121 -9.33 13.55 -3.15
C ASP A 121 -9.64 13.23 -4.61
N ARG A 122 -10.83 13.66 -5.06
CA ARG A 122 -11.25 13.66 -6.46
C ARG A 122 -11.54 15.08 -6.93
N LYS A 123 -11.31 15.33 -8.22
CA LYS A 123 -11.73 16.57 -8.90
C LYS A 123 -13.25 16.54 -9.14
N PHE A 124 -13.83 17.69 -9.50
CA PHE A 124 -15.26 17.79 -9.87
C PHE A 124 -15.67 16.83 -10.99
N ASN A 125 -14.76 16.52 -11.92
CA ASN A 125 -14.96 15.54 -12.99
C ASN A 125 -14.67 14.09 -12.57
N ARG A 126 -14.66 13.78 -11.26
CA ARG A 126 -14.41 12.46 -10.65
C ARG A 126 -13.01 11.87 -10.86
N ALA A 127 -12.13 12.54 -11.60
CA ALA A 127 -10.73 12.15 -11.75
C ALA A 127 -10.01 12.22 -10.40
N ILE A 128 -9.11 11.27 -10.15
CA ILE A 128 -8.32 11.21 -8.92
C ILE A 128 -7.38 12.43 -8.89
N LYS A 129 -7.38 13.16 -7.77
CA LYS A 129 -6.50 14.31 -7.55
C LYS A 129 -5.31 13.92 -6.68
N THR A 130 -5.58 13.20 -5.59
CA THR A 130 -4.57 12.75 -4.63
C THR A 130 -4.84 11.32 -4.17
N PHE A 131 -3.77 10.59 -3.89
CA PHE A 131 -3.81 9.25 -3.32
C PHE A 131 -2.55 8.99 -2.48
N SER A 132 -2.56 7.94 -1.66
CA SER A 132 -1.36 7.38 -1.02
C SER A 132 -1.17 5.92 -1.43
N SER A 133 0.07 5.45 -1.42
CA SER A 133 0.35 4.03 -1.58
C SER A 133 -0.14 3.26 -0.36
N MET A 134 -0.54 2.01 -0.52
CA MET A 134 -0.66 1.08 0.62
C MET A 134 0.69 0.47 1.04
N MET A 135 1.79 0.84 0.36
CA MET A 135 3.13 0.52 0.86
C MET A 135 3.46 1.40 2.06
N PHE A 136 3.43 0.74 3.23
CA PHE A 136 3.70 1.20 4.59
C PHE A 136 2.61 2.12 5.14
#